data_AF-A0A2M7M791-F1
#
_entry.id   AF-A0A2M7M791-F1
#
_cell.length_a   1.000
_cell.length_b   1.000
_cell.length_c   1.000
_cell.angle_alpha   90.00
_cell.angle_beta   90.00
_cell.angle_gamma   90.00
#
_symmetry.space_group_name_H-M   'P 1'
#
loop_
_entity.id
_entity.type
_entity.pdbx_description
1 polymer ?
#
loop_
_entity_poly.entity_id
_entity_poly.type
_entity_poly.pdbx_seq_one_letter_code
_entity_poly.pdbx_strand_id
1 'polypeptide(L)' 'TREYARIQTFPDDWSFQGSINQVYKQIGNAVPVNLGYAMGKEVVRALNQYTVQEELRAKFKDSA' A
#
# COMPACT_ATOMS: atom_id res chain seq x y z
N THR A 1 19.55 10.86 -7.92
CA THR A 1 18.15 10.38 -7.99
C THR A 1 18.00 8.94 -7.51
N ARG A 2 18.78 7.96 -8.00
CA ARG A 2 18.65 6.54 -7.60
C ARG A 2 18.76 6.29 -6.09
N GLU A 3 19.70 6.95 -5.40
CA GLU A 3 19.86 6.82 -3.94
C GLU A 3 18.61 7.25 -3.18
N TYR A 4 18.01 8.39 -3.55
CA TYR A 4 16.74 8.85 -2.98
C TYR A 4 15.59 7.89 -3.27
N ALA A 5 15.55 7.30 -4.46
CA ALA A 5 14.55 6.30 -4.82
C ALA A 5 14.68 5.05 -3.93
N ARG A 6 15.91 4.61 -3.63
CA ARG A 6 16.19 3.50 -2.69
C ARG A 6 15.77 3.82 -1.26
N ILE A 7 16.01 5.05 -0.80
CA ILE A 7 15.52 5.51 0.52
C ILE A 7 13.99 5.42 0.57
N GLN A 8 13.31 5.81 -0.52
CA GLN A 8 11.87 5.65 -0.69
C GLN A 8 11.44 4.21 -1.05
N THR A 9 12.37 3.25 -1.00
CA THR A 9 12.15 1.82 -1.24
C THR A 9 11.59 1.48 -2.62
N PHE A 10 11.79 2.34 -3.61
CA PHE A 10 11.49 1.98 -5.00
C PHE A 10 12.40 0.85 -5.48
N PRO A 11 11.90 -0.05 -6.35
CA PRO A 11 12.72 -1.04 -7.04
C PRO A 11 13.89 -0.39 -7.80
N ASP A 12 15.01 -1.10 -7.87
CA ASP A 12 16.24 -0.59 -8.50
C ASP A 12 16.11 -0.45 -10.02
N ASP A 13 15.21 -1.20 -10.65
CA ASP A 13 14.84 -1.14 -12.06
C ASP A 13 13.76 -0.08 -12.36
N TRP A 14 13.21 0.59 -11.34
CA TRP A 14 12.20 1.62 -11.53
C TRP A 14 12.76 2.83 -12.29
N SER A 15 12.09 3.24 -13.37
CA SER A 15 12.47 4.40 -14.18
C SER A 15 11.54 5.59 -13.96
N PHE A 16 12.11 6.73 -13.55
CA PHE A 16 11.37 7.99 -13.43
C PHE A 16 11.50 8.80 -14.72
N GLN A 17 10.43 9.50 -15.10
CA GLN A 17 10.39 10.30 -16.33
C GLN A 17 10.29 11.80 -16.03
N GLY A 18 10.78 12.61 -16.97
CA GLY A 18 10.78 14.08 -16.88
C GLY A 18 12.15 14.67 -16.54
N SER A 19 12.18 15.99 -16.36
CA SER A 19 13.40 16.71 -15.96
C SER A 19 13.90 16.25 -14.58
N ILE A 20 15.19 16.45 -14.31
CA ILE A 20 15.82 16.09 -13.03
C ILE A 20 15.05 16.68 -11.84
N ASN A 21 14.62 17.94 -11.93
CA ASN A 21 13.83 18.60 -10.88
C ASN A 21 12.46 17.95 -10.68
N GLN A 22 11.80 17.52 -11.76
CA GLN A 22 10.53 16.79 -11.67
C GLN A 22 10.72 15.41 -11.04
N VAL A 23 11.80 14.71 -11.37
CA VAL A 23 12.13 13.40 -10.77
C VAL A 23 12.40 13.54 -9.28
N TYR A 24 13.16 14.54 -8.84
CA TYR A 24 13.38 14.78 -7.41
C TYR A 24 12.06 15.06 -6.66
N LYS A 25 11.13 15.81 -7.26
CA LYS A 25 9.80 16.03 -6.68
C LYS A 25 8.97 14.75 -6.62
N GLN A 26 9.00 13.91 -7.67
CA GLN A 26 8.32 12.62 -7.69
C GLN A 26 8.82 11.71 -6.56
N ILE A 27 10.15 11.61 -6.38
CA ILE A 27 10.75 10.78 -5.33
C ILE A 27 10.49 11.38 -3.94
N GLY A 28 10.70 12.69 -3.77
CA GLY A 28 10.57 13.36 -2.46
C GLY A 28 9.15 13.35 -1.91
N ASN A 29 8.14 13.49 -2.78
CA ASN A 29 6.73 13.52 -2.38
C ASN A 29 6.09 12.12 -2.32
N ALA A 30 6.80 11.07 -2.75
CA ALA A 30 6.27 9.71 -2.69
C ALA A 30 6.18 9.21 -1.23
N VAL A 31 5.19 8.36 -0.98
CA VAL A 31 5.19 7.49 0.20
C VAL A 31 6.16 6.33 -0.06
N PRO A 32 6.97 5.91 0.92
CA PRO A 32 7.84 4.75 0.74
C PRO A 32 7.04 3.51 0.30
N VAL A 33 7.47 2.84 -0.77
CA VAL A 33 6.79 1.68 -1.35
C VAL A 33 6.53 0.58 -0.32
N ASN A 34 7.52 0.24 0.51
CA ASN A 34 7.39 -0.80 1.53
C ASN A 34 6.39 -0.43 2.63
N LEU A 35 6.27 0.86 2.97
CA LEU A 35 5.24 1.33 3.90
C LEU A 35 3.85 1.17 3.29
N GLY A 36 3.67 1.58 2.04
CA GLY A 36 2.42 1.39 1.30
C GLY A 36 2.02 -0.09 1.23
N TYR A 37 2.98 -0.98 0.96
CA TYR A 37 2.76 -2.43 0.96
C TYR A 37 2.32 -2.96 2.32
N ALA A 38 3.02 -2.58 3.40
CA ALA A 38 2.66 -3.00 4.75
C ALA A 38 1.25 -2.53 5.13
N MET A 39 0.92 -1.26 4.89
CA MET A 39 -0.43 -0.73 5.14
C MET A 39 -1.50 -1.45 4.32
N GLY A 40 -1.23 -1.72 3.04
CA GLY A 40 -2.16 -2.45 2.17
C GLY A 40 -2.51 -3.83 2.72
N LYS A 41 -1.52 -4.56 3.27
CA LYS A 41 -1.77 -5.85 3.93
C LYS A 41 -2.68 -5.71 5.15
N GLU A 42 -2.50 -4.68 5.96
CA GLU A 42 -3.35 -4.41 7.13
C GLU A 42 -4.80 -4.15 6.72
N VAL A 43 -5.00 -3.34 5.69
CA VAL A 43 -6.33 -2.99 5.15
C VAL A 43 -7.03 -4.25 4.63
N VAL A 44 -6.35 -5.05 3.81
CA VAL A 44 -6.91 -6.32 3.29
C VAL A 44 -7.30 -7.25 4.44
N ARG A 45 -6.46 -7.37 5.47
CA ARG A 45 -6.80 -8.21 6.63
C ARG A 45 -8.04 -7.69 7.35
N ALA A 46 -8.11 -6.39 7.60
CA ALA A 46 -9.24 -5.78 8.29
C ALA A 46 -10.55 -6.00 7.53
N LEU A 47 -10.54 -5.83 6.20
CA LEU A 47 -11.71 -6.07 5.36
C LEU A 47 -12.12 -7.55 5.37
N ASN A 48 -11.17 -8.48 5.23
CA ASN A 48 -11.46 -9.91 5.29
C ASN A 48 -12.05 -10.32 6.65
N GLN A 49 -11.52 -9.79 7.75
CA GLN A 49 -12.06 -10.02 9.09
C GLN A 49 -13.49 -9.51 9.20
N TYR A 50 -13.76 -8.30 8.73
CA TYR A 50 -15.10 -7.73 8.72
C TYR A 50 -16.09 -8.59 7.93
N THR A 51 -15.73 -9.02 6.72
CA THR A 51 -16.58 -9.90 5.89
C THR A 51 -16.92 -11.21 6.61
N VAL A 52 -15.92 -11.90 7.18
CA VAL A 52 -16.15 -13.15 7.92
C VAL A 52 -17.08 -12.93 9.12
N GLN A 53 -16.92 -11.82 9.85
CA GLN A 53 -17.81 -11.51 10.99
C GLN A 53 -19.26 -11.29 10.54
N GLU A 54 -19.49 -10.58 9.43
CA GLU A 54 -20.83 -10.36 8.90
C GLU A 54 -21.47 -11.67 8.38
N GLU A 55 -20.72 -12.54 7.72
CA GLU A 55 -21.21 -13.86 7.28
C GLU A 55 -21.60 -14.75 8.47
N LEU A 56 -20.77 -14.79 9.52
CA LEU A 56 -21.09 -15.51 10.76
C LEU A 56 -22.34 -14.94 11.41
N ARG A 57 -22.42 -13.62 11.51
CA ARG A 57 -23.58 -12.93 12.07
C ARG A 57 -24.85 -13.28 11.31
N ALA A 58 -24.82 -13.25 9.97
CA ALA A 58 -25.96 -13.62 9.14
C ALA A 58 -26.38 -15.09 9.38
N LYS A 59 -25.41 -16.01 9.39
CA LYS A 59 -25.67 -17.45 9.55
C LYS A 59 -26.35 -17.80 10.88
N PHE A 60 -26.00 -17.11 11.96
CA PHE A 60 -26.58 -17.37 13.28
C PHE A 60 -27.78 -16.49 13.61
N LYS A 61 -28.14 -15.52 12.75
CA LYS A 61 -29.34 -14.69 12.91
C LYS A 61 -30.63 -15.45 12.60
N ASP A 62 -30.55 -16.47 11.75
CA ASP A 62 -31.70 -17.30 11.33
C ASP A 62 -31.91 -18.55 12.23
N SER A 63 -31.08 -18.72 13.27
CA SER A 63 -31.14 -19.85 14.21
C SER A 63 -31.81 -19.50 15.56
N ALA A 64 -32.33 -18.29 15.70
CA ALA A 64 -33.04 -17.76 16.88
C ALA A 64 -34.45 -17.31 16.48
#